data_AF-A0A8J5J040-F1
#
_entry.id   AF-A0A8J5J040-F1
#
_cell.length_a   1.000
_cell.length_b   1.000
_cell.length_c   1.000
_cell.angle_alpha   90.00
_cell.angle_beta   90.00
_cell.angle_gamma   90.00
#
_symmetry.space_group_name_H-M   'P 1'
#
loop_
_entity.id
_entity.type
_entity.pdbx_description
1 polymer ?
#
loop_
_entity_poly.entity_id
_entity_poly.type
_entity_poly.pdbx_seq_one_letter_code
_entity_poly.pdbx_strand_id
1 'polypeptide(L)'
;MPFGEKRQVAQNPGENDHKTKKQDAARSSIALSEVVALVHAELPLFLKPKDACSLLLACSRSLQQNVRDIIATEALLYYYQFDSVHFGDKCPGDYHQLVPQSTRGARGPCACNFDLETDEEIVPDELPLPKVLDARTKILQAMCLLYEGIEPHCFKVLQVVQGTEFCPATLQPVVFSLAEGLEKERSEDNREEPTIDTDNVAVLTRLMDVVEPGFGSVFFSSTDANCQPIHVLEAHWKGIEVDPSSGATSCQFCEHYGESPLFVRNPGETTADTDKMMRLHCEAVYQPMKKFMLAHLKHVRYVCPPPGWNQRCPGGGSLMGLVAGITPTGVLCGVYVTNVGIPRQWIEQRLAPGHFTAAQAVDVATTNA
;
A
#
# COMPACT_ATOMS: atom_id res chain seq x y z
N MET A 1 -87.09 -58.38 -21.16
CA MET A 1 -87.33 -57.77 -22.48
C MET A 1 -86.65 -56.40 -22.49
N PRO A 2 -86.02 -55.96 -23.59
CA PRO A 2 -85.12 -56.73 -24.45
C PRO A 2 -83.90 -55.92 -24.98
N PHE A 3 -83.01 -56.62 -25.70
CA PHE A 3 -82.00 -56.17 -26.68
C PHE A 3 -80.74 -55.44 -26.17
N GLY A 4 -79.52 -55.78 -26.58
CA GLY A 4 -79.07 -56.74 -27.61
C GLY A 4 -77.53 -56.93 -27.62
N GLU A 5 -77.13 -58.13 -28.06
CA GLU A 5 -75.98 -58.54 -28.91
C GLU A 5 -74.79 -57.57 -29.16
N LYS A 6 -73.53 -57.97 -29.40
CA LYS A 6 -72.75 -59.23 -29.41
C LYS A 6 -71.26 -58.84 -29.65
N ARG A 7 -70.34 -59.61 -29.04
CA ARG A 7 -69.03 -60.12 -29.55
C ARG A 7 -67.77 -59.23 -29.71
N GLN A 8 -66.74 -59.68 -28.97
CA GLN A 8 -65.33 -60.02 -29.34
C GLN A 8 -64.41 -58.84 -29.77
N VAL A 9 -63.12 -58.75 -29.42
CA VAL A 9 -62.00 -59.72 -29.51
C VAL A 9 -60.86 -59.31 -28.54
N ALA A 10 -60.05 -60.31 -28.18
CA ALA A 10 -58.81 -60.38 -27.38
C ALA A 10 -57.76 -59.26 -27.48
N GLN A 11 -56.96 -59.07 -26.41
CA GLN A 11 -55.56 -59.51 -26.30
C GLN A 11 -54.90 -59.04 -24.97
N ASN A 12 -54.34 -60.00 -24.24
CA ASN A 12 -53.25 -59.85 -23.25
C ASN A 12 -51.89 -59.92 -24.02
N PRO A 13 -50.70 -59.83 -23.40
CA PRO A 13 -50.23 -59.16 -22.18
C PRO A 13 -48.86 -58.43 -22.38
N GLY A 14 -48.34 -57.78 -21.35
CA GLY A 14 -46.88 -57.76 -21.12
C GLY A 14 -46.27 -56.42 -20.79
N GLU A 15 -45.74 -56.29 -19.57
CA GLU A 15 -44.51 -55.56 -19.33
C GLU A 15 -43.88 -56.07 -18.02
N ASN A 16 -42.85 -56.91 -18.19
CA ASN A 16 -42.01 -57.40 -17.11
C ASN A 16 -40.84 -56.42 -16.90
N ASP A 17 -40.66 -56.10 -15.62
CA ASP A 17 -39.46 -55.62 -14.95
C ASP A 17 -38.13 -55.80 -15.69
N HIS A 18 -37.45 -54.68 -15.96
CA HIS A 18 -36.00 -54.59 -15.85
C HIS A 18 -35.57 -53.23 -15.28
N LYS A 19 -35.41 -53.21 -13.94
CA LYS A 19 -34.68 -52.19 -13.19
C LYS A 19 -33.19 -52.29 -13.53
N THR A 20 -32.74 -51.50 -14.49
CA THR A 20 -31.32 -51.22 -14.66
C THR A 20 -30.90 -50.20 -13.59
N LYS A 21 -30.25 -50.67 -12.51
CA LYS A 21 -29.51 -49.80 -11.59
C LYS A 21 -28.37 -49.15 -12.38
N LYS A 22 -28.61 -47.93 -12.85
CA LYS A 22 -27.56 -47.05 -13.34
C LYS A 22 -26.78 -46.56 -12.12
N GLN A 23 -25.71 -47.27 -11.77
CA GLN A 23 -24.63 -46.70 -10.96
C GLN A 23 -23.98 -45.63 -11.83
N ASP A 24 -24.52 -44.41 -11.77
CA ASP A 24 -23.76 -43.24 -12.16
C ASP A 24 -22.63 -43.13 -11.13
N ALA A 25 -21.43 -43.56 -11.53
CA ALA A 25 -20.20 -43.21 -10.86
C ALA A 25 -20.11 -41.68 -10.89
N ALA A 26 -20.57 -41.04 -9.82
CA ALA A 26 -20.31 -39.63 -9.57
C ALA A 26 -18.79 -39.47 -9.52
N ARG A 27 -18.19 -39.04 -10.64
CA ARG A 27 -16.86 -38.45 -10.63
C ARG A 27 -16.94 -37.28 -9.66
N SER A 28 -16.43 -37.44 -8.44
CA SER A 28 -16.27 -36.33 -7.52
C SER A 28 -15.31 -35.35 -8.18
N SER A 29 -15.85 -34.26 -8.73
CA SER A 29 -15.03 -33.14 -9.19
C SER A 29 -14.33 -32.59 -7.96
N ILE A 30 -13.01 -32.74 -7.88
CA ILE A 30 -12.21 -32.16 -6.81
C ILE A 30 -12.31 -30.64 -6.95
N ALA A 31 -12.68 -29.95 -5.87
CA ALA A 31 -12.76 -28.49 -5.89
C ALA A 31 -11.34 -27.88 -5.92
N LEU A 32 -11.15 -26.74 -6.58
CA LEU A 32 -9.86 -26.06 -6.63
C LEU A 32 -9.27 -25.82 -5.22
N SER A 33 -10.11 -25.46 -4.26
CA SER A 33 -9.70 -25.26 -2.86
C SER A 33 -9.17 -26.54 -2.20
N GLU A 34 -9.66 -27.71 -2.58
CA GLU A 34 -9.15 -28.99 -2.06
C GLU A 34 -7.76 -29.30 -2.62
N VAL A 35 -7.56 -29.03 -3.92
CA VAL A 35 -6.23 -29.14 -4.54
C VAL A 35 -5.26 -28.19 -3.85
N VAL A 36 -5.65 -26.91 -3.70
CA VAL A 36 -4.82 -25.89 -3.05
C VAL A 36 -4.48 -26.29 -1.62
N ALA A 37 -5.46 -26.77 -0.84
CA ALA A 37 -5.21 -27.24 0.52
C ALA A 37 -4.20 -28.41 0.57
N LEU A 38 -4.20 -29.31 -0.42
CA LEU A 38 -3.26 -30.43 -0.50
C LEU A 38 -1.84 -30.02 -0.91
N VAL A 39 -1.70 -29.01 -1.79
CA VAL A 39 -0.40 -28.64 -2.39
C VAL A 39 0.13 -27.27 -1.93
N HIS A 40 -0.48 -26.65 -0.92
CA HIS A 40 -0.15 -25.29 -0.47
C HIS A 40 1.32 -25.08 -0.07
N ALA A 41 2.03 -26.13 0.34
CA ALA A 41 3.47 -26.04 0.66
C ALA A 41 4.35 -25.83 -0.58
N GLU A 42 3.95 -26.38 -1.73
CA GLU A 42 4.73 -26.32 -2.98
C GLU A 42 4.26 -25.19 -3.91
N LEU A 43 3.01 -24.74 -3.76
CA LEU A 43 2.42 -23.68 -4.58
C LEU A 43 3.23 -22.37 -4.62
N PRO A 44 3.78 -21.87 -3.50
CA PRO A 44 4.49 -20.60 -3.49
C PRO A 44 5.71 -20.57 -4.41
N LEU A 45 6.36 -21.71 -4.65
CA LEU A 45 7.48 -21.84 -5.58
C LEU A 45 7.12 -21.46 -7.02
N PHE A 46 5.83 -21.46 -7.36
CA PHE A 46 5.32 -21.22 -8.71
C PHE A 46 4.47 -19.95 -8.83
N LEU A 47 4.19 -19.25 -7.72
CA LEU A 47 3.26 -18.13 -7.70
C LEU A 47 4.02 -16.83 -7.44
N LYS A 48 3.83 -15.85 -8.33
CA LYS A 48 4.19 -14.46 -8.00
C LYS A 48 3.20 -13.90 -6.98
N PRO A 49 3.55 -12.84 -6.23
CA PRO A 49 2.67 -12.25 -5.22
C PRO A 49 1.26 -11.92 -5.74
N LYS A 50 1.14 -11.39 -6.96
CA LYS A 50 -0.17 -11.08 -7.59
C LYS A 50 -1.01 -12.33 -7.87
N ASP A 51 -0.37 -13.42 -8.28
CA ASP A 51 -1.04 -14.69 -8.56
C ASP A 51 -1.50 -15.37 -7.26
N ALA A 52 -0.64 -15.36 -6.24
CA ALA A 52 -0.98 -15.82 -4.89
C ALA A 52 -2.15 -15.02 -4.30
N CYS A 53 -2.13 -13.69 -4.43
CA CYS A 53 -3.22 -12.82 -4.02
C CYS A 53 -4.54 -13.18 -4.73
N SER A 54 -4.49 -13.38 -6.05
CA SER A 54 -5.66 -13.76 -6.85
C SER A 54 -6.22 -15.14 -6.45
N LEU A 55 -5.33 -16.10 -6.18
CA LEU A 55 -5.69 -17.43 -5.70
C LEU A 55 -6.39 -17.38 -4.34
N LEU A 56 -5.84 -16.62 -3.40
CA LEU A 56 -6.39 -16.44 -2.05
C LEU A 56 -7.77 -15.78 -2.10
N LEU A 57 -7.97 -14.78 -2.96
CA LEU A 57 -9.27 -14.16 -3.18
C LEU A 57 -10.29 -15.17 -3.73
N ALA A 58 -9.91 -15.93 -4.76
CA ALA A 58 -10.76 -16.92 -5.41
C ALA A 58 -11.18 -18.06 -4.45
N CYS A 59 -10.31 -18.44 -3.52
CA CYS A 59 -10.52 -19.54 -2.59
C CYS A 59 -10.84 -19.08 -1.14
N SER A 60 -11.09 -17.79 -0.94
CA SER A 60 -11.18 -17.15 0.38
C SER A 60 -12.17 -17.83 1.35
N ARG A 61 -13.32 -18.26 0.84
CA ARG A 61 -14.37 -18.92 1.66
C ARG A 61 -14.16 -20.41 1.87
N SER A 62 -13.30 -21.04 1.08
CA SER A 62 -13.18 -22.50 1.01
C SER A 62 -11.88 -23.03 1.62
N LEU A 63 -10.86 -22.18 1.76
CA LEU A 63 -9.62 -22.54 2.45
C LEU A 63 -9.74 -22.32 3.95
N GLN A 64 -8.95 -23.07 4.71
CA GLN A 64 -8.75 -22.82 6.14
C GLN A 64 -7.79 -21.63 6.33
N GLN A 65 -7.89 -20.94 7.47
CA GLN A 65 -7.09 -19.74 7.77
C GLN A 65 -5.59 -20.04 7.75
N ASN A 66 -5.15 -21.13 8.37
CA ASN A 66 -3.74 -21.54 8.36
C ASN A 66 -3.19 -21.74 6.94
N VAL A 67 -3.97 -22.32 6.03
CA VAL A 67 -3.54 -22.50 4.64
C VAL A 67 -3.42 -21.15 3.93
N ARG A 68 -4.38 -20.23 4.16
CA ARG A 68 -4.29 -18.86 3.63
C ARG A 68 -3.06 -18.13 4.16
N ASP A 69 -2.82 -18.21 5.46
CA ASP A 69 -1.69 -17.57 6.12
C ASP A 69 -0.36 -18.07 5.55
N ILE A 70 -0.19 -19.38 5.34
CA ILE A 70 1.03 -19.95 4.74
C ILE A 70 1.26 -19.36 3.35
N ILE A 71 0.26 -19.45 2.46
CA ILE A 71 0.38 -18.93 1.08
C ILE A 71 0.66 -17.42 1.08
N ALA A 72 -0.02 -16.65 1.95
CA ALA A 72 0.18 -15.21 2.05
C ALA A 72 1.58 -14.85 2.59
N THR A 73 2.08 -15.61 3.56
CA THR A 73 3.40 -15.40 4.16
C THR A 73 4.49 -15.62 3.13
N GLU A 74 4.44 -16.73 2.41
CA GLU A 74 5.40 -17.05 1.36
C GLU A 74 5.39 -16.00 0.23
N ALA A 75 4.20 -15.54 -0.16
CA ALA A 75 4.07 -14.45 -1.11
C ALA A 75 4.61 -13.10 -0.59
N LEU A 76 4.59 -12.86 0.73
CA LEU A 76 5.21 -11.69 1.34
C LEU A 76 6.73 -11.83 1.44
N LEU A 77 7.25 -13.03 1.71
CA LEU A 77 8.67 -13.35 1.71
C LEU A 77 9.30 -13.15 0.32
N TYR A 78 8.54 -13.24 -0.76
CA TYR A 78 9.00 -12.82 -2.08
C TYR A 78 9.49 -11.35 -2.09
N TYR A 79 8.73 -10.42 -1.48
CA TYR A 79 9.16 -9.01 -1.40
C TYR A 79 10.37 -8.84 -0.49
N TYR A 80 10.49 -9.69 0.53
CA TYR A 80 11.67 -9.73 1.38
C TYR A 80 12.91 -10.09 0.55
N GLN A 81 12.88 -11.21 -0.16
CA GLN A 81 14.00 -11.75 -0.93
C GLN A 81 14.41 -10.88 -2.13
N PHE A 82 13.44 -10.34 -2.86
CA PHE A 82 13.73 -9.67 -4.14
C PHE A 82 13.74 -8.15 -4.04
N ASP A 83 13.09 -7.59 -3.03
CA ASP A 83 12.94 -6.15 -2.88
C ASP A 83 13.52 -5.58 -1.58
N SER A 84 14.08 -6.43 -0.71
CA SER A 84 14.59 -6.08 0.62
C SER A 84 13.53 -5.40 1.48
N VAL A 85 12.28 -5.87 1.38
CA VAL A 85 11.12 -5.35 2.14
C VAL A 85 10.92 -6.17 3.39
N HIS A 86 10.89 -5.49 4.54
CA HIS A 86 10.73 -6.13 5.84
C HIS A 86 9.36 -5.82 6.42
N PHE A 87 8.96 -6.65 7.39
CA PHE A 87 7.68 -6.51 8.07
C PHE A 87 7.85 -6.75 9.57
N GLY A 88 7.67 -5.71 10.39
CA GLY A 88 7.63 -5.77 11.85
C GLY A 88 8.98 -5.81 12.58
N ASP A 89 10.10 -5.81 11.86
CA ASP A 89 11.46 -5.82 12.43
C ASP A 89 11.94 -4.45 12.94
N LYS A 90 11.18 -3.38 12.69
CA LYS A 90 11.49 -1.98 13.04
C LYS A 90 12.80 -1.46 12.46
N CYS A 91 13.26 -2.08 11.38
CA CYS A 91 14.46 -1.70 10.64
C CYS A 91 14.15 -0.63 9.57
N PRO A 92 15.16 -0.07 8.88
CA PRO A 92 14.93 0.94 7.83
C PRO A 92 14.12 0.43 6.63
N GLY A 93 14.13 -0.88 6.39
CA GLY A 93 13.38 -1.54 5.32
C GLY A 93 11.98 -2.01 5.73
N ASP A 94 11.58 -1.79 6.99
CA ASP A 94 10.32 -2.31 7.50
C ASP A 94 9.14 -1.41 7.11
N TYR A 95 8.28 -1.94 6.25
CA TYR A 95 7.08 -1.25 5.76
C TYR A 95 5.91 -1.32 6.74
N HIS A 96 5.97 -2.19 7.74
CA HIS A 96 4.90 -2.41 8.73
C HIS A 96 5.13 -1.60 10.00
N GLN A 97 5.23 -0.26 9.86
CA GLN A 97 5.37 0.67 10.98
C GLN A 97 4.48 1.91 10.83
N LEU A 98 3.72 2.22 11.89
CA LEU A 98 3.01 3.49 12.00
C LEU A 98 3.97 4.66 12.26
N VAL A 99 5.05 4.46 13.02
CA VAL A 99 6.10 5.47 13.20
C VAL A 99 7.43 4.80 12.95
N PRO A 100 8.10 5.11 11.82
CA PRO A 100 9.38 4.51 11.49
C PRO A 100 10.42 4.84 12.56
N GLN A 101 10.99 3.81 13.20
CA GLN A 101 12.13 4.02 14.12
C GLN A 101 13.40 4.40 13.37
N SER A 102 13.49 3.95 12.14
CA SER A 102 14.51 4.31 11.17
C SER A 102 13.87 4.34 9.78
N THR A 103 14.32 5.27 8.95
CA THR A 103 13.85 5.39 7.57
C THR A 103 14.97 5.20 6.59
N ARG A 104 14.59 4.82 5.38
CA ARG A 104 15.48 4.59 4.26
C ARG A 104 15.03 5.40 3.06
N GLY A 105 15.71 6.51 2.80
CA GLY A 105 15.45 7.31 1.61
C GLY A 105 15.84 6.62 0.30
N ALA A 106 16.71 5.59 0.35
CA ALA A 106 17.18 4.91 -0.85
C ALA A 106 17.12 3.38 -0.72
N ARG A 107 16.45 2.69 -1.64
CA ARG A 107 16.36 1.22 -1.71
C ARG A 107 17.74 0.53 -1.84
N GLY A 108 17.84 -0.69 -1.31
CA GLY A 108 19.04 -1.56 -1.37
C GLY A 108 18.99 -2.66 -0.28
N PRO A 109 20.11 -3.27 0.10
CA PRO A 109 20.13 -4.27 1.18
C PRO A 109 19.96 -3.65 2.57
N CYS A 110 19.26 -4.32 3.49
CA CYS A 110 19.19 -3.93 4.90
C CYS A 110 20.32 -4.59 5.68
N ALA A 111 21.05 -3.84 6.50
CA ALA A 111 22.07 -4.45 7.38
C ALA A 111 21.48 -5.38 8.46
N CYS A 112 20.17 -5.31 8.67
CA CYS A 112 19.46 -6.03 9.73
C CYS A 112 19.29 -7.53 9.47
N ASN A 113 19.39 -7.96 8.20
CA ASN A 113 19.22 -9.34 7.77
C ASN A 113 20.34 -9.77 6.82
N PHE A 114 21.43 -9.01 6.73
CA PHE A 114 22.52 -9.34 5.82
C PHE A 114 23.57 -10.19 6.53
N ASP A 115 23.83 -11.38 6.00
CA ASP A 115 24.90 -12.24 6.49
C ASP A 115 26.24 -11.82 5.84
N LEU A 116 27.16 -11.34 6.67
CA LEU A 116 28.48 -10.89 6.22
C LEU A 116 29.41 -12.04 5.82
N GLU A 117 29.13 -13.28 6.24
CA GLU A 117 29.94 -14.45 5.91
C GLU A 117 29.58 -15.02 4.54
N THR A 118 28.28 -15.03 4.22
CA THR A 118 27.76 -15.58 2.96
C THR A 118 27.48 -14.51 1.89
N ASP A 119 27.46 -13.22 2.28
CA ASP A 119 27.08 -12.09 1.42
C ASP A 119 25.63 -12.20 0.89
N GLU A 120 24.75 -12.83 1.68
CA GLU A 120 23.34 -13.09 1.34
C GLU A 120 22.35 -12.47 2.36
N GLU A 121 21.14 -12.13 1.90
CA GLU A 121 20.05 -11.73 2.78
C GLU A 121 19.38 -12.95 3.43
N ILE A 122 19.34 -12.98 4.75
CA ILE A 122 18.69 -13.99 5.57
C ILE A 122 17.18 -13.77 5.51
N VAL A 123 16.48 -14.65 4.81
CA VAL A 123 15.01 -14.67 4.77
C VAL A 123 14.47 -15.38 6.02
N PRO A 124 13.59 -14.76 6.81
CA PRO A 124 13.02 -15.40 8.00
C PRO A 124 11.97 -16.46 7.60
N ASP A 125 11.92 -17.54 8.37
CA ASP A 125 10.91 -18.60 8.18
C ASP A 125 9.47 -18.13 8.52
N GLU A 126 9.34 -17.05 9.28
CA GLU A 126 8.06 -16.54 9.77
C GLU A 126 8.10 -15.01 9.90
N LEU A 127 7.00 -14.34 9.57
CA LEU A 127 6.88 -12.89 9.67
C LEU A 127 6.16 -12.48 10.96
N PRO A 128 6.64 -11.45 11.70
CA PRO A 128 5.99 -10.92 12.89
C PRO A 128 4.76 -10.05 12.53
N LEU A 129 3.85 -10.64 11.77
CA LEU A 129 2.62 -10.03 11.29
C LEU A 129 1.40 -10.64 12.00
N PRO A 130 0.33 -9.85 12.20
CA PRO A 130 -0.90 -10.34 12.83
C PRO A 130 -1.50 -11.52 12.06
N LYS A 131 -2.11 -12.44 12.79
CA LYS A 131 -2.77 -13.65 12.28
C LYS A 131 -4.30 -13.55 12.34
N VAL A 132 -4.85 -12.62 13.14
CA VAL A 132 -6.30 -12.39 13.18
C VAL A 132 -6.80 -11.77 11.88
N LEU A 133 -8.06 -12.06 11.55
CA LEU A 133 -8.79 -11.44 10.43
C LEU A 133 -8.12 -11.53 9.07
N ASP A 134 -7.43 -12.64 8.80
CA ASP A 134 -6.77 -12.86 7.51
C ASP A 134 -5.79 -11.74 7.16
N ALA A 135 -5.15 -11.17 8.18
CA ALA A 135 -4.35 -9.97 8.04
C ALA A 135 -3.20 -10.14 7.05
N ARG A 136 -2.55 -11.31 6.98
CA ARG A 136 -1.48 -11.57 6.02
C ARG A 136 -1.96 -11.50 4.57
N THR A 137 -3.10 -12.12 4.28
CA THR A 137 -3.75 -12.02 2.97
C THR A 137 -4.12 -10.57 2.63
N LYS A 138 -4.59 -9.80 3.61
CA LYS A 138 -4.94 -8.38 3.42
C LYS A 138 -3.71 -7.48 3.24
N ILE A 139 -2.61 -7.76 3.94
CA ILE A 139 -1.32 -7.10 3.75
C ILE A 139 -0.80 -7.42 2.35
N LEU A 140 -0.87 -8.68 1.90
CA LEU A 140 -0.48 -9.07 0.54
C LEU A 140 -1.31 -8.32 -0.53
N GLN A 141 -2.62 -8.18 -0.32
CA GLN A 141 -3.47 -7.37 -1.20
C GLN A 141 -3.01 -5.90 -1.23
N ALA A 142 -2.73 -5.32 -0.06
CA ALA A 142 -2.25 -3.94 0.04
C ALA A 142 -0.86 -3.76 -0.60
N MET A 143 0.04 -4.73 -0.47
CA MET A 143 1.33 -4.76 -1.13
C MET A 143 1.18 -4.83 -2.65
N CYS A 144 0.30 -5.70 -3.16
CA CYS A 144 0.02 -5.78 -4.60
C CYS A 144 -0.50 -4.44 -5.15
N LEU A 145 -1.40 -3.78 -4.40
CA LEU A 145 -1.92 -2.45 -4.75
C LEU A 145 -0.83 -1.37 -4.70
N LEU A 146 0.01 -1.39 -3.67
CA LEU A 146 1.13 -0.47 -3.52
C LEU A 146 2.09 -0.57 -4.70
N TYR A 147 2.45 -1.78 -5.12
CA TYR A 147 3.32 -2.05 -6.27
C TYR A 147 2.66 -1.73 -7.61
N GLU A 148 1.34 -1.65 -7.66
CA GLU A 148 0.62 -1.30 -8.88
C GLU A 148 0.66 0.21 -9.18
N GLY A 149 0.44 1.07 -8.17
CA GLY A 149 0.25 2.50 -8.41
C GLY A 149 1.00 3.47 -7.50
N ILE A 150 1.70 3.01 -6.47
CA ILE A 150 2.43 3.88 -5.52
C ILE A 150 3.94 3.68 -5.64
N GLU A 151 4.42 2.43 -5.62
CA GLU A 151 5.85 2.09 -5.74
C GLU A 151 6.55 2.71 -6.95
N PRO A 152 5.93 2.85 -8.15
CA PRO A 152 6.59 3.47 -9.29
C PRO A 152 7.10 4.90 -9.05
N HIS A 153 6.59 5.57 -8.02
CA HIS A 153 6.97 6.91 -7.58
C HIS A 153 7.96 6.92 -6.39
N CYS A 154 8.22 5.75 -5.79
CA CYS A 154 9.05 5.58 -4.61
C CYS A 154 10.54 5.45 -4.97
N PHE A 155 11.39 5.66 -3.96
CA PHE A 155 12.86 5.52 -4.08
C PHE A 155 13.49 6.29 -5.26
N LYS A 156 12.88 7.43 -5.60
CA LYS A 156 13.39 8.42 -6.54
C LYS A 156 13.47 9.76 -5.83
N VAL A 157 14.48 10.55 -6.18
CA VAL A 157 14.78 11.82 -5.55
C VAL A 157 13.87 12.90 -6.13
N LEU A 158 12.97 13.39 -5.28
CA LEU A 158 12.14 14.57 -5.47
C LEU A 158 12.94 15.82 -5.09
N GLN A 159 12.74 16.92 -5.82
CA GLN A 159 13.20 18.25 -5.43
C GLN A 159 12.05 18.97 -4.74
N VAL A 160 12.05 18.98 -3.40
CA VAL A 160 11.06 19.72 -2.62
C VAL A 160 11.56 21.14 -2.43
N VAL A 161 10.80 22.11 -2.96
CA VAL A 161 11.12 23.53 -2.83
C VAL A 161 10.84 23.99 -1.40
N GLN A 162 11.82 24.67 -0.80
CA GLN A 162 11.72 25.27 0.53
C GLN A 162 12.27 26.69 0.48
N GLY A 163 11.38 27.67 0.30
CA GLY A 163 11.78 29.05 0.04
C GLY A 163 12.55 29.15 -1.28
N THR A 164 13.84 29.49 -1.20
CA THR A 164 14.76 29.61 -2.35
C THR A 164 15.63 28.36 -2.57
N GLU A 165 15.58 27.38 -1.66
CA GLU A 165 16.42 26.19 -1.68
C GLU A 165 15.64 24.93 -2.12
N PHE A 166 16.38 23.92 -2.59
CA PHE A 166 15.85 22.60 -2.85
C PHE A 166 16.31 21.61 -1.80
N CYS A 167 15.36 20.96 -1.14
CA CYS A 167 15.62 19.83 -0.27
C CYS A 167 15.39 18.53 -1.07
N PRO A 168 16.39 17.63 -1.20
CA PRO A 168 16.16 16.31 -1.77
C PRO A 168 15.25 15.52 -0.82
N ALA A 169 14.21 14.91 -1.36
CA ALA A 169 13.31 14.04 -0.62
C ALA A 169 13.01 12.78 -1.42
N THR A 170 12.51 11.76 -0.75
CA THR A 170 12.14 10.47 -1.33
C THR A 170 10.85 9.98 -0.71
N LEU A 171 10.15 9.09 -1.42
CA LEU A 171 8.95 8.43 -0.93
C LEU A 171 9.33 7.01 -0.51
N GLN A 172 9.11 6.70 0.76
CA GLN A 172 9.29 5.37 1.34
C GLN A 172 7.91 4.73 1.58
N PRO A 173 7.62 3.57 0.98
CA PRO A 173 6.36 2.84 1.20
C PRO A 173 6.06 2.53 2.67
N VAL A 174 4.76 2.44 2.98
CA VAL A 174 4.24 1.92 4.26
C VAL A 174 3.00 1.08 4.00
N VAL A 175 2.93 -0.08 4.67
CA VAL A 175 1.78 -0.99 4.69
C VAL A 175 1.62 -1.52 6.11
N PHE A 176 0.59 -1.07 6.82
CA PHE A 176 0.37 -1.39 8.22
C PHE A 176 -1.04 -1.95 8.47
N SER A 177 -1.14 -3.14 9.03
CA SER A 177 -2.42 -3.79 9.32
C SER A 177 -3.00 -3.34 10.66
N LEU A 178 -4.22 -2.79 10.64
CA LEU A 178 -4.93 -2.43 11.86
C LEU A 178 -5.36 -3.64 12.69
N ALA A 179 -5.22 -4.85 12.14
CA ALA A 179 -5.35 -6.09 12.90
C ALA A 179 -4.32 -6.20 14.04
N GLU A 180 -3.16 -5.54 13.94
CA GLU A 180 -2.19 -5.50 15.03
C GLU A 180 -2.76 -4.83 16.28
N GLY A 181 -3.52 -3.73 16.11
CA GLY A 181 -4.21 -3.06 17.22
C GLY A 181 -5.23 -3.98 17.90
N LEU A 182 -5.96 -4.79 17.12
CA LEU A 182 -6.90 -5.76 17.66
C LEU A 182 -6.23 -6.89 18.43
N GLU A 183 -5.08 -7.38 17.97
CA GLU A 183 -4.32 -8.40 18.71
C GLU A 183 -3.78 -7.86 20.04
N LYS A 184 -3.34 -6.59 20.07
CA LYS A 184 -2.96 -5.91 21.31
C LYS A 184 -4.14 -5.78 22.28
N GLU A 185 -5.31 -5.32 21.82
CA GLU A 185 -6.54 -5.26 22.65
C GLU A 185 -6.98 -6.64 23.17
N ARG A 186 -6.87 -7.69 22.35
CA ARG A 186 -7.26 -9.06 22.72
C ARG A 186 -6.37 -9.73 23.74
N SER A 187 -5.12 -9.28 23.88
CA SER A 187 -4.30 -9.68 25.02
C SER A 187 -4.91 -9.23 26.36
N GLU A 188 -5.88 -8.30 26.32
CA GLU A 188 -6.54 -7.71 27.49
C GLU A 188 -8.01 -8.12 27.67
N ASP A 189 -8.75 -8.55 26.64
CA ASP A 189 -10.16 -8.99 26.80
C ASP A 189 -10.68 -10.01 25.75
N ASN A 190 -11.55 -10.92 26.19
CA ASN A 190 -11.91 -12.19 25.51
C ASN A 190 -13.32 -12.19 24.91
N ARG A 191 -13.71 -11.21 24.08
CA ARG A 191 -15.06 -11.18 23.46
C ARG A 191 -15.11 -10.82 21.98
N GLU A 192 -16.11 -11.44 21.33
CA GLU A 192 -16.57 -11.37 19.93
C GLU A 192 -15.56 -11.56 18.80
N GLU A 193 -16.03 -12.13 17.68
CA GLU A 193 -15.27 -12.18 16.43
C GLU A 193 -15.00 -10.74 15.96
N PRO A 194 -13.72 -10.33 15.85
CA PRO A 194 -13.41 -8.94 15.66
C PRO A 194 -13.69 -8.58 14.20
N THR A 195 -14.17 -7.36 13.94
CA THR A 195 -14.21 -6.83 12.58
C THR A 195 -13.67 -5.41 12.61
N ILE A 196 -13.06 -4.97 11.51
CA ILE A 196 -12.57 -3.60 11.36
C ILE A 196 -13.56 -2.88 10.46
N ASP A 197 -14.43 -2.07 11.06
CA ASP A 197 -15.29 -1.16 10.30
C ASP A 197 -14.44 -0.01 9.75
N THR A 198 -14.15 -0.06 8.45
CA THR A 198 -13.32 0.94 7.77
C THR A 198 -14.03 2.26 7.49
N ASP A 199 -15.33 2.37 7.78
CA ASP A 199 -16.07 3.63 7.69
C ASP A 199 -16.15 4.34 9.06
N ASN A 200 -15.92 3.61 10.15
CA ASN A 200 -15.92 4.16 11.50
C ASN A 200 -14.55 4.73 11.90
N VAL A 201 -14.38 6.04 11.69
CA VAL A 201 -13.16 6.77 12.08
C VAL A 201 -12.76 6.55 13.53
N ALA A 202 -13.71 6.46 14.48
CA ALA A 202 -13.37 6.26 15.89
C ALA A 202 -12.73 4.89 16.15
N VAL A 203 -13.16 3.84 15.44
CA VAL A 203 -12.52 2.51 15.50
C VAL A 203 -11.12 2.57 14.92
N LEU A 204 -10.95 3.23 13.77
CA LEU A 204 -9.64 3.35 13.10
C LEU A 204 -8.65 4.16 13.95
N THR A 205 -9.07 5.29 14.50
CA THR A 205 -8.30 6.10 15.45
C THR A 205 -7.84 5.25 16.63
N ARG A 206 -8.76 4.52 17.28
CA ARG A 206 -8.46 3.69 18.44
C ARG A 206 -7.43 2.59 18.13
N LEU A 207 -7.63 1.84 17.04
CA LEU A 207 -6.73 0.74 16.68
C LEU A 207 -5.30 1.23 16.37
N MET A 208 -5.17 2.41 15.75
CA MET A 208 -3.87 3.03 15.55
C MET A 208 -3.25 3.51 16.87
N ASP A 209 -4.04 4.18 17.72
CA ASP A 209 -3.57 4.73 19.00
C ASP A 209 -3.16 3.65 20.02
N VAL A 210 -3.77 2.46 19.94
CA VAL A 210 -3.34 1.29 20.73
C VAL A 210 -1.95 0.80 20.32
N VAL A 211 -1.63 0.86 19.03
CA VAL A 211 -0.32 0.45 18.52
C VAL A 211 0.73 1.52 18.81
N GLU A 212 0.41 2.77 18.47
CA GLU A 212 1.27 3.93 18.61
C GLU A 212 0.46 5.10 19.18
N PRO A 213 0.65 5.44 20.47
CA PRO A 213 -0.16 6.44 21.16
C PRO A 213 -0.26 7.78 20.44
N GLY A 214 -1.50 8.17 20.11
CA GLY A 214 -1.82 9.46 19.48
C GLY A 214 -1.65 9.49 17.96
N PHE A 215 -1.12 8.43 17.33
CA PHE A 215 -1.00 8.37 15.87
C PHE A 215 -2.34 8.53 15.16
N GLY A 216 -3.34 7.73 15.54
CA GLY A 216 -4.68 7.76 14.95
C GLY A 216 -5.39 9.09 15.21
N SER A 217 -5.20 9.66 16.40
CA SER A 217 -5.75 10.97 16.75
C SER A 217 -5.20 12.07 15.83
N VAL A 218 -3.90 12.02 15.51
CA VAL A 218 -3.28 12.94 14.54
C VAL A 218 -3.74 12.65 13.12
N PHE A 219 -3.73 11.38 12.70
CA PHE A 219 -4.10 10.96 11.35
C PHE A 219 -5.51 11.44 10.96
N PHE A 220 -6.46 11.35 11.89
CA PHE A 220 -7.86 11.75 11.66
C PHE A 220 -8.20 13.16 12.14
N SER A 221 -7.21 13.93 12.59
CA SER A 221 -7.45 15.27 13.08
C SER A 221 -8.11 16.16 12.01
N SER A 222 -9.13 16.91 12.43
CA SER A 222 -9.83 17.87 11.57
C SER A 222 -9.12 19.23 11.52
N THR A 223 -8.26 19.55 12.50
CA THR A 223 -7.51 20.81 12.50
C THR A 223 -6.52 20.88 11.34
N ASP A 224 -5.93 19.76 10.93
CA ASP A 224 -4.97 19.72 9.82
C ASP A 224 -5.60 20.05 8.46
N ALA A 225 -6.90 19.82 8.28
CA ALA A 225 -7.59 20.15 7.03
C ALA A 225 -7.68 21.66 6.78
N ASN A 226 -7.76 22.46 7.86
CA ASN A 226 -7.90 23.92 7.78
C ASN A 226 -6.58 24.67 8.03
N CYS A 227 -5.52 23.97 8.43
CA CYS A 227 -4.21 24.57 8.61
C CYS A 227 -3.54 24.89 7.27
N GLN A 228 -2.86 26.04 7.23
CA GLN A 228 -2.00 26.40 6.12
C GLN A 228 -0.90 25.33 5.96
N PRO A 229 -0.58 24.92 4.71
CA PRO A 229 0.48 23.96 4.48
C PRO A 229 1.83 24.47 5.00
N ILE A 230 2.64 23.57 5.55
CA ILE A 230 3.96 23.90 6.13
C ILE A 230 5.04 23.90 5.03
N HIS A 231 4.86 23.12 3.97
CA HIS A 231 5.79 23.04 2.85
C HIS A 231 5.09 22.76 1.52
N VAL A 232 5.83 22.93 0.42
CA VAL A 232 5.31 22.85 -0.96
C VAL A 232 4.63 21.52 -1.29
N LEU A 233 5.17 20.37 -0.86
CA LEU A 233 4.54 19.08 -1.13
C LEU A 233 3.15 18.95 -0.49
N GLU A 234 2.96 19.40 0.75
CA GLU A 234 1.66 19.42 1.43
C GLU A 234 0.70 20.37 0.70
N ALA A 235 1.19 21.53 0.25
CA ALA A 235 0.40 22.49 -0.52
C ALA A 235 -0.11 21.90 -1.83
N HIS A 236 0.75 21.20 -2.58
CA HIS A 236 0.31 20.43 -3.74
C HIS A 236 -0.70 19.36 -3.34
N TRP A 237 -0.39 18.53 -2.34
CA TRP A 237 -1.28 17.44 -1.96
C TRP A 237 -2.67 17.93 -1.58
N LYS A 238 -2.77 18.97 -0.75
CA LYS A 238 -4.05 19.59 -0.37
C LYS A 238 -4.74 20.25 -1.57
N GLY A 239 -3.98 20.91 -2.44
CA GLY A 239 -4.52 21.62 -3.60
C GLY A 239 -4.89 20.75 -4.80
N ILE A 240 -4.48 19.47 -4.85
CA ILE A 240 -4.86 18.58 -5.95
C ILE A 240 -6.33 18.17 -5.82
N GLU A 241 -7.10 18.40 -6.86
CA GLU A 241 -8.45 17.89 -7.00
C GLU A 241 -8.46 16.78 -8.05
N VAL A 242 -9.27 15.75 -7.80
CA VAL A 242 -9.46 14.63 -8.72
C VAL A 242 -10.94 14.54 -9.00
N ASP A 243 -11.32 14.79 -10.25
CA ASP A 243 -12.72 14.68 -10.66
C ASP A 243 -13.12 13.19 -10.66
N PRO A 244 -14.12 12.79 -9.87
CA PRO A 244 -14.48 11.38 -9.72
C PRO A 244 -15.08 10.76 -10.98
N SER A 245 -15.59 11.58 -11.93
CA SER A 245 -16.28 11.10 -13.12
C SER A 245 -15.36 10.87 -14.32
N SER A 246 -14.43 11.79 -14.56
CA SER A 246 -13.48 11.80 -15.67
C SER A 246 -12.08 11.32 -15.25
N GLY A 247 -11.79 11.32 -13.95
CA GLY A 247 -10.45 11.10 -13.43
C GLY A 247 -9.46 12.19 -13.82
N ALA A 248 -9.93 13.35 -14.29
CA ALA A 248 -9.08 14.51 -14.54
C ALA A 248 -8.53 15.06 -13.23
N THR A 249 -7.29 15.56 -13.27
CA THR A 249 -6.61 16.11 -12.10
C THR A 249 -6.28 17.58 -12.33
N SER A 250 -6.51 18.41 -11.32
CA SER A 250 -6.07 19.81 -11.28
C SER A 250 -5.31 20.06 -9.98
N CYS A 251 -4.61 21.19 -9.87
CA CYS A 251 -3.95 21.55 -8.62
C CYS A 251 -4.03 23.06 -8.41
N GLN A 252 -4.82 23.47 -7.42
CA GLN A 252 -5.01 24.88 -7.06
C GLN A 252 -3.68 25.58 -6.71
N PHE A 253 -2.76 24.85 -6.07
CA PHE A 253 -1.44 25.40 -5.75
C PHE A 253 -0.58 25.62 -7.01
N CYS A 254 -0.59 24.70 -8.00
CA CYS A 254 0.10 24.92 -9.27
C CYS A 254 -0.43 26.17 -10.02
N GLU A 255 -1.69 26.52 -9.82
CA GLU A 255 -2.33 27.67 -10.45
C GLU A 255 -2.00 28.99 -9.74
N HIS A 256 -1.76 28.96 -8.42
CA HIS A 256 -1.65 30.17 -7.58
C HIS A 256 -0.38 30.20 -6.70
N TYR A 257 0.65 29.41 -7.00
CA TYR A 257 1.84 29.31 -6.13
C TYR A 257 2.55 30.66 -5.90
N GLY A 258 2.44 31.60 -6.85
CA GLY A 258 3.02 32.94 -6.74
C GLY A 258 2.41 33.81 -5.63
N GLU A 259 1.22 33.44 -5.13
CA GLU A 259 0.54 34.09 -4.01
C GLU A 259 0.84 33.40 -2.67
N SER A 260 1.51 32.24 -2.70
CA SER A 260 1.78 31.45 -1.51
C SER A 260 3.03 31.94 -0.77
N PRO A 261 2.98 32.03 0.58
CA PRO A 261 4.16 32.34 1.38
C PRO A 261 5.24 31.23 1.34
N LEU A 262 4.90 30.04 0.83
CA LEU A 262 5.81 28.90 0.72
C LEU A 262 6.77 29.01 -0.47
N PHE A 263 6.50 29.94 -1.38
CA PHE A 263 7.28 30.13 -2.59
C PHE A 263 7.92 31.51 -2.59
N VAL A 264 9.23 31.55 -2.83
CA VAL A 264 9.99 32.78 -3.04
C VAL A 264 10.75 32.64 -4.34
N ARG A 265 10.53 33.56 -5.28
CA ARG A 265 11.24 33.54 -6.57
C ARG A 265 12.69 33.96 -6.38
N ASN A 266 13.62 33.19 -6.96
CA ASN A 266 15.02 33.57 -6.97
C ASN A 266 15.27 34.76 -7.92
N PRO A 267 16.17 35.69 -7.57
CA PRO A 267 16.61 36.73 -8.49
C PRO A 267 17.20 36.12 -9.76
N GLY A 268 16.69 36.52 -10.94
CA GLY A 268 17.18 36.07 -12.24
C GLY A 268 16.44 34.87 -12.85
N GLU A 269 15.56 34.19 -12.11
CA GLU A 269 14.71 33.14 -12.67
C GLU A 269 13.52 33.73 -13.43
N THR A 270 13.22 33.19 -14.62
CA THR A 270 12.05 33.61 -15.38
C THR A 270 10.77 33.01 -14.78
N THR A 271 9.63 33.69 -14.98
CA THR A 271 8.31 33.15 -14.57
C THR A 271 8.06 31.76 -15.18
N ALA A 272 8.43 31.56 -16.45
CA ALA A 272 8.19 30.31 -17.16
C ALA A 272 9.02 29.13 -16.60
N ASP A 273 10.27 29.36 -16.21
CA ASP A 273 11.11 28.33 -15.58
C ASP A 273 10.58 27.95 -14.20
N THR A 274 10.12 28.96 -13.46
CA THR A 274 9.48 28.79 -12.16
C THR A 274 8.17 28.00 -12.27
N ASP A 275 7.31 28.37 -13.22
CA ASP A 275 6.03 27.69 -13.47
C ASP A 275 6.26 26.20 -13.76
N LYS A 276 7.25 25.92 -14.61
CA LYS A 276 7.64 24.57 -14.97
C LYS A 276 8.14 23.80 -13.75
N MET A 277 9.01 24.40 -12.95
CA MET A 277 9.55 23.82 -11.72
C MET A 277 8.45 23.37 -10.75
N MET A 278 7.47 24.24 -10.48
CA MET A 278 6.40 23.96 -9.52
C MET A 278 5.43 22.89 -10.05
N ARG A 279 5.24 22.79 -11.36
CA ARG A 279 4.25 21.87 -11.96
C ARG A 279 4.78 20.46 -12.21
N LEU A 280 6.05 20.33 -12.59
CA LEU A 280 6.59 19.08 -13.13
C LEU A 280 6.48 17.89 -12.16
N HIS A 281 6.88 18.03 -10.90
CA HIS A 281 6.70 16.96 -9.91
C HIS A 281 5.23 16.73 -9.56
N CYS A 282 4.42 17.79 -9.55
CA CYS A 282 2.99 17.67 -9.28
C CYS A 282 2.29 16.83 -10.34
N GLU A 283 2.52 17.11 -11.62
CA GLU A 283 1.92 16.40 -12.76
C GLU A 283 2.45 14.96 -12.89
N ALA A 284 3.76 14.76 -12.67
CA ALA A 284 4.39 13.47 -12.92
C ALA A 284 4.35 12.50 -11.73
N VAL A 285 4.14 13.01 -10.50
CA VAL A 285 4.21 12.21 -9.27
C VAL A 285 2.96 12.40 -8.40
N TYR A 286 2.70 13.62 -7.93
CA TYR A 286 1.68 13.83 -6.89
C TYR A 286 0.24 13.60 -7.39
N GLN A 287 -0.10 14.10 -8.59
CA GLN A 287 -1.43 13.94 -9.17
C GLN A 287 -1.75 12.48 -9.52
N PRO A 288 -0.90 11.73 -10.25
CA PRO A 288 -1.15 10.30 -10.52
C PRO A 288 -1.29 9.49 -9.24
N MET A 289 -0.40 9.72 -8.26
CA MET A 289 -0.42 9.00 -6.99
C MET A 289 -1.69 9.33 -6.19
N LYS A 290 -2.09 10.60 -6.07
CA LYS A 290 -3.33 10.98 -5.36
C LYS A 290 -4.56 10.39 -6.03
N LYS A 291 -4.63 10.45 -7.36
CA LYS A 291 -5.71 9.84 -8.15
C LYS A 291 -5.82 8.33 -7.87
N PHE A 292 -4.70 7.62 -7.92
CA PHE A 292 -4.67 6.19 -7.63
C PHE A 292 -5.10 5.90 -6.20
N MET A 293 -4.55 6.61 -5.21
CA MET A 293 -4.91 6.42 -3.80
C MET A 293 -6.39 6.68 -3.54
N LEU A 294 -6.98 7.74 -4.12
CA LEU A 294 -8.42 8.03 -3.96
C LEU A 294 -9.32 6.99 -4.63
N ALA A 295 -8.85 6.31 -5.68
CA ALA A 295 -9.63 5.27 -6.36
C ALA A 295 -9.67 3.96 -5.56
N HIS A 296 -8.65 3.67 -4.74
CA HIS A 296 -8.48 2.37 -4.10
C HIS A 296 -8.50 2.40 -2.57
N LEU A 297 -8.31 3.56 -1.94
CA LEU A 297 -8.20 3.73 -0.50
C LEU A 297 -9.29 4.67 0.04
N LYS A 298 -9.73 4.39 1.26
CA LYS A 298 -10.56 5.29 2.07
C LYS A 298 -9.67 6.24 2.88
N HIS A 299 -10.23 7.36 3.31
CA HIS A 299 -9.59 8.28 4.27
C HIS A 299 -8.17 8.74 3.85
N VAL A 300 -7.95 8.97 2.56
CA VAL A 300 -6.65 9.41 2.03
C VAL A 300 -6.29 10.79 2.58
N ARG A 301 -5.16 10.89 3.28
CA ARG A 301 -4.72 12.09 4.00
C ARG A 301 -3.23 12.33 3.83
N TYR A 302 -2.87 13.60 3.98
CA TYR A 302 -1.51 14.03 4.29
C TYR A 302 -1.45 14.31 5.79
N VAL A 303 -0.43 13.80 6.47
CA VAL A 303 -0.22 13.94 7.90
C VAL A 303 1.17 14.53 8.16
N CYS A 304 1.20 15.65 8.88
CA CYS A 304 2.45 16.22 9.36
C CYS A 304 2.98 15.38 10.53
N PRO A 305 4.29 15.05 10.59
CA PRO A 305 4.85 14.30 11.70
C PRO A 305 4.75 15.12 12.99
N PRO A 306 4.13 14.61 14.06
CA PRO A 306 4.10 15.27 15.36
C PRO A 306 5.52 15.51 15.93
N PRO A 307 5.66 16.48 16.83
CA PRO A 307 6.88 16.64 17.61
C PRO A 307 7.27 15.32 18.30
N GLY A 308 8.48 14.83 18.04
CA GLY A 308 8.98 13.56 18.61
C GLY A 308 9.29 12.48 17.57
N TRP A 309 8.59 12.46 16.42
CA TRP A 309 8.83 11.45 15.37
C TRP A 309 10.20 11.63 14.68
N ASN A 310 10.70 12.87 14.65
CA ASN A 310 11.97 13.24 14.00
C ASN A 310 13.21 13.17 14.90
N GLN A 311 13.07 12.80 16.18
CA GLN A 311 14.16 12.97 17.16
C GLN A 311 15.33 11.97 17.01
N ARG A 312 15.25 11.00 16.09
CA ARG A 312 16.19 9.86 16.06
C ARG A 312 16.98 9.67 14.76
N CYS A 313 16.90 10.56 13.78
CA CYS A 313 17.64 10.38 12.52
C CYS A 313 19.10 10.86 12.65
N PRO A 314 20.11 9.97 12.62
CA PRO A 314 21.50 10.38 12.59
C PRO A 314 21.77 11.14 11.29
N GLY A 315 22.35 12.35 11.36
CA GLY A 315 22.75 13.13 10.18
C GLY A 315 21.81 14.27 9.76
N GLY A 316 20.80 14.62 10.58
CA GLY A 316 20.00 15.85 10.39
C GLY A 316 18.86 15.75 9.37
N GLY A 317 18.57 14.55 8.85
CA GLY A 317 17.35 14.30 8.08
C GLY A 317 16.11 14.24 8.98
N SER A 318 14.94 14.39 8.38
CA SER A 318 13.62 14.37 9.00
C SER A 318 12.62 13.60 8.14
N LEU A 319 11.71 12.88 8.80
CA LEU A 319 10.39 12.61 8.23
C LEU A 319 9.72 13.96 7.98
N MET A 320 9.34 14.20 6.74
CA MET A 320 8.68 15.43 6.31
C MET A 320 7.17 15.29 6.40
N GLY A 321 6.63 14.09 6.14
CA GLY A 321 5.21 13.82 6.14
C GLY A 321 4.86 12.37 5.87
N LEU A 322 3.58 12.06 6.05
CA LEU A 322 2.96 10.80 5.65
C LEU A 322 1.82 11.09 4.69
N VAL A 323 1.79 10.39 3.56
CA VAL A 323 0.67 10.37 2.63
C VAL A 323 0.12 8.96 2.61
N ALA A 324 -1.05 8.74 3.19
CA ALA A 324 -1.62 7.41 3.29
C ALA A 324 -3.15 7.42 3.29
N GLY A 325 -3.72 6.27 2.94
CA GLY A 325 -5.12 5.96 3.13
C GLY A 325 -5.27 4.55 3.70
N ILE A 326 -6.51 4.10 3.87
CA ILE A 326 -6.83 2.79 4.45
C ILE A 326 -7.55 1.96 3.39
N THR A 327 -7.04 0.77 3.11
CA THR A 327 -7.72 -0.17 2.21
C THR A 327 -9.10 -0.53 2.76
N PRO A 328 -10.07 -0.93 1.91
CA PRO A 328 -11.37 -1.42 2.39
C PRO A 328 -11.27 -2.60 3.37
N THR A 329 -10.14 -3.30 3.41
CA THR A 329 -9.86 -4.45 4.26
C THR A 329 -9.19 -4.11 5.60
N GLY A 330 -8.86 -2.83 5.85
CA GLY A 330 -8.31 -2.36 7.14
C GLY A 330 -6.79 -2.30 7.21
N VAL A 331 -6.10 -2.06 6.09
CA VAL A 331 -4.65 -1.88 6.04
C VAL A 331 -4.33 -0.44 5.65
N LEU A 332 -3.56 0.28 6.46
CA LEU A 332 -3.01 1.58 6.10
C LEU A 332 -1.96 1.36 4.99
N CYS A 333 -2.06 2.11 3.90
CA CYS A 333 -1.22 1.98 2.72
C CYS A 333 -0.85 3.37 2.19
N GLY A 334 0.43 3.61 1.90
CA GLY A 334 0.89 4.91 1.45
C GLY A 334 2.41 5.04 1.43
N VAL A 335 2.89 6.27 1.65
CA VAL A 335 4.31 6.62 1.67
C VAL A 335 4.64 7.63 2.76
N TYR A 336 5.79 7.46 3.41
CA TYR A 336 6.47 8.52 4.12
C TYR A 336 7.28 9.37 3.14
N VAL A 337 7.25 10.68 3.33
CA VAL A 337 8.16 11.62 2.68
C VAL A 337 9.35 11.82 3.60
N THR A 338 10.56 11.55 3.11
CA THR A 338 11.78 11.64 3.93
C THR A 338 12.97 12.15 3.13
N ASN A 339 13.82 12.95 3.77
CA ASN A 339 15.15 13.32 3.27
C ASN A 339 16.27 12.51 3.96
N VAL A 340 15.92 11.54 4.81
CA VAL A 340 16.86 10.75 5.59
C VAL A 340 17.51 9.67 4.72
N GLY A 341 18.84 9.55 4.81
CA GLY A 341 19.56 8.41 4.22
C GLY A 341 19.52 8.37 2.69
N ILE A 342 19.42 9.53 2.02
CA ILE A 342 19.55 9.65 0.56
C ILE A 342 21.04 9.77 0.21
N PRO A 343 21.64 8.79 -0.49
CA PRO A 343 23.04 8.87 -0.90
C PRO A 343 23.25 10.00 -1.92
N ARG A 344 24.39 10.69 -1.86
CA ARG A 344 24.73 11.76 -2.83
C ARG A 344 24.63 11.29 -4.28
N GLN A 345 25.14 10.09 -4.57
CA GLN A 345 25.03 9.45 -5.89
C GLN A 345 23.58 9.32 -6.40
N TRP A 346 22.59 9.15 -5.52
CA TRP A 346 21.19 9.06 -5.92
C TRP A 346 20.60 10.42 -6.29
N ILE A 347 21.06 11.49 -5.63
CA ILE A 347 20.65 12.87 -5.94
C ILE A 347 21.00 13.21 -7.40
N GLU A 348 22.00 12.56 -7.97
CA GLU A 348 22.41 12.77 -9.37
C GLU A 348 21.82 11.72 -10.33
N GLN A 349 21.62 10.48 -9.89
CA GLN A 349 21.36 9.35 -10.79
C GLN A 349 19.94 8.77 -10.70
N ARG A 350 19.19 9.06 -9.64
CA ARG A 350 17.86 8.47 -9.38
C ARG A 350 16.79 9.53 -9.18
N LEU A 351 16.77 10.47 -10.11
CA LEU A 351 15.85 11.61 -10.09
C LEU A 351 14.41 11.18 -10.40
N ALA A 352 13.46 11.74 -9.66
CA ALA A 352 12.05 11.50 -9.89
C ALA A 352 11.58 12.17 -11.21
N PRO A 353 10.54 11.63 -11.87
CA PRO A 353 9.88 12.31 -12.97
C PRO A 353 9.52 13.74 -12.59
N GLY A 354 9.74 14.66 -13.53
CA GLY A 354 9.56 16.08 -13.30
C GLY A 354 10.73 16.78 -12.61
N HIS A 355 11.89 16.12 -12.48
CA HIS A 355 13.14 16.78 -12.10
C HIS A 355 13.46 17.96 -13.03
N PHE A 356 14.01 19.02 -12.45
CA PHE A 356 14.47 20.20 -13.18
C PHE A 356 15.88 20.59 -12.73
N THR A 357 16.68 21.07 -13.69
CA THR A 357 17.97 21.69 -13.43
C THR A 357 17.76 23.19 -13.33
N ALA A 358 17.96 23.80 -12.16
CA ALA A 358 18.15 25.24 -12.12
C ALA A 358 19.43 25.55 -12.90
N ALA A 359 19.36 26.42 -13.91
CA ALA A 359 20.56 26.85 -14.62
C ALA A 359 21.55 27.44 -13.59
N GLN A 360 22.81 27.00 -13.64
CA GLN A 360 23.87 27.49 -12.76
C GLN A 360 23.99 29.02 -12.90
N ALA A 361 23.41 29.75 -11.97
CA ALA A 361 23.63 31.19 -11.83
C ALA A 361 24.77 31.44 -10.85
N VAL A 362 25.98 30.97 -11.14
CA VAL A 362 27.22 31.55 -10.57
C VAL A 362 28.36 31.37 -11.56
N ASP A 363 28.52 32.35 -12.45
CA ASP A 363 29.82 32.63 -13.07
C ASP A 363 30.04 34.15 -13.00
N VAL A 364 30.07 34.69 -11.78
CA VAL A 364 30.51 36.06 -11.50
C VAL A 364 31.26 36.08 -10.16
N ALA A 365 32.46 35.51 -10.10
CA ALA A 365 33.48 35.89 -9.11
C ALA A 365 34.88 35.29 -9.41
N THR A 366 35.38 35.34 -10.64
CA THR A 366 36.84 35.28 -10.87
C THR A 366 37.20 35.95 -12.18
N THR A 367 37.40 37.27 -12.14
CA THR A 367 38.33 37.99 -13.01
C THR A 367 38.51 39.40 -12.44
N ASN A 368 39.15 39.45 -11.27
CA ASN A 368 39.99 40.58 -10.89
C ASN A 368 41.39 40.00 -10.68
N ALA A 369 42.19 40.08 -11.74
CA ALA A 369 43.65 40.07 -11.70
C ALA A 369 44.15 40.90 -12.89
#